data_AF-R1CGG7-F1
#
_entry.id   AF-R1CGG7-F1
#
_cell.length_a   1.000
_cell.length_b   1.000
_cell.length_c   1.000
_cell.angle_alpha   90.00
_cell.angle_beta   90.00
_cell.angle_gamma   90.00
#
_symmetry.space_group_name_H-M   'P 1'
#
loop_
_entity.id
_entity.type
_entity.pdbx_description
1 polymer ?
#
loop_
_entity_poly.entity_id
_entity_poly.type
_entity_poly.pdbx_seq_one_letter_code
_entity_poly.pdbx_strand_id
1 'polypeptide(L)'
;MSFADEFTFDSKPWSSSEIKDKAGLEALAKKLNPTVGLWDPLGIAETSPETIGWFRHAEIKHGRVAMAAFVGYCVQSNGIHFPWNIQGWQGTPVVSFADIAAAGGPADQWDALSTPAKLQILGVIGFLEMWSETSVVLKADGQEHYVRGGKPGYFPKLSRSDEMAFPHPVPLNLWDPFGFTSKMTPERKEKALLAEVNNGRLAMIGIFGMISASKGLQVPGLDTVGIKPYAGEVMAPFAAGDASLPFVSGMLEKIGTYGY
;
A
#
# COMPACT_ATOMS: atom_id res chain seq x y z
N MET A 1 -37.47 18.74 -32.05
CA MET A 1 -37.00 17.76 -31.05
C MET A 1 -35.71 18.32 -30.49
N SER A 2 -35.72 18.88 -29.28
CA SER A 2 -34.50 19.38 -28.64
C SER A 2 -33.71 18.18 -28.12
N PHE A 3 -32.44 18.07 -28.51
CA PHE A 3 -31.46 17.13 -27.97
C PHE A 3 -31.04 17.55 -26.54
N ALA A 4 -32.02 17.68 -25.65
CA ALA A 4 -31.84 18.03 -24.25
C ALA A 4 -32.56 17.02 -23.37
N ASP A 5 -32.52 15.74 -23.76
CA ASP A 5 -32.63 14.69 -22.76
C ASP A 5 -31.39 14.87 -21.88
N GLU A 6 -31.60 15.53 -20.74
CA GLU A 6 -30.70 15.52 -19.60
C GLU A 6 -30.28 14.06 -19.39
N PHE A 7 -29.05 13.73 -19.79
CA PHE A 7 -28.38 12.52 -19.34
C PHE A 7 -28.16 12.70 -17.83
N THR A 8 -29.22 12.47 -17.05
CA THR A 8 -29.10 12.25 -15.62
C THR A 8 -28.33 10.94 -15.49
N PHE A 9 -27.04 11.03 -15.21
CA PHE A 9 -26.29 9.91 -14.67
C PHE A 9 -26.90 9.60 -13.31
N ASP A 10 -27.99 8.82 -13.30
CA ASP A 10 -28.60 8.34 -12.08
C ASP A 10 -27.50 7.59 -11.32
N SER A 11 -27.03 8.19 -10.23
CA SER A 11 -25.96 7.62 -9.43
C SER A 11 -26.46 6.25 -8.97
N LYS A 12 -25.78 5.18 -9.39
CA LYS A 12 -26.18 3.81 -9.03
C LYS A 12 -26.42 3.77 -7.51
N PRO A 13 -27.59 3.33 -7.04
CA PRO A 13 -27.95 3.45 -5.63
C PRO A 13 -26.93 2.73 -4.76
N TRP A 14 -26.51 3.38 -3.67
CA TRP A 14 -25.63 2.81 -2.65
C TRP A 14 -26.38 1.66 -1.95
N SER A 15 -26.15 0.44 -2.43
CA SER A 15 -26.93 -0.75 -2.07
C SER A 15 -26.44 -1.43 -0.79
N SER A 16 -25.37 -0.93 -0.17
CA SER A 16 -24.73 -1.55 1.00
C SER A 16 -24.91 -0.74 2.27
N SER A 17 -24.70 -1.41 3.41
CA SER A 17 -24.65 -0.78 4.74
C SER A 17 -23.32 -0.08 5.03
N GLU A 18 -22.43 0.04 4.04
CA GLU A 18 -21.13 0.68 4.22
C GLU A 18 -21.28 2.20 4.39
N ILE A 19 -20.37 2.79 5.16
CA ILE A 19 -20.37 4.22 5.48
C ILE A 19 -20.30 5.03 4.18
N LYS A 20 -21.28 5.91 4.01
CA LYS A 20 -21.51 6.71 2.79
C LYS A 20 -21.61 8.21 3.05
N ASP A 21 -21.65 8.62 4.30
CA ASP A 21 -21.96 9.99 4.71
C ASP A 21 -21.15 10.40 5.95
N LYS A 22 -21.19 11.70 6.24
CA LYS A 22 -20.53 12.31 7.39
C LYS A 22 -20.99 11.70 8.71
N ALA A 23 -22.28 11.39 8.86
CA ALA A 23 -22.82 10.78 10.07
C ALA A 23 -22.19 9.39 10.35
N GLY A 24 -22.02 8.56 9.32
CA GLY A 24 -21.30 7.30 9.44
C GLY A 24 -19.81 7.48 9.76
N LEU A 25 -19.15 8.52 9.22
CA LEU A 25 -17.77 8.86 9.57
C LEU A 25 -17.64 9.33 11.03
N GLU A 26 -18.58 10.13 11.54
CA GLU A 26 -18.61 10.56 12.94
C GLU A 26 -18.79 9.37 13.89
N ALA A 27 -19.66 8.42 13.54
CA ALA A 27 -19.85 7.20 14.32
C ALA A 27 -18.58 6.34 14.33
N LEU A 28 -17.91 6.19 13.17
CA LEU A 28 -16.64 5.47 13.07
C LEU A 28 -15.53 6.17 13.87
N ALA A 29 -15.44 7.50 13.77
CA ALA A 29 -14.42 8.28 14.44
C ALA A 29 -14.52 8.16 15.97
N LYS A 30 -15.74 8.18 16.52
CA LYS A 30 -15.98 7.91 17.95
C LYS A 30 -15.53 6.52 18.38
N LYS A 31 -15.67 5.50 17.52
CA LYS A 31 -15.17 4.14 17.79
C LYS A 31 -13.63 4.06 17.74
N LEU A 32 -12.99 4.83 16.85
CA LEU A 32 -11.53 4.88 16.71
C LEU A 32 -10.87 5.64 17.86
N ASN A 33 -11.41 6.81 18.20
CA ASN A 33 -10.98 7.64 19.33
C ASN A 33 -12.16 8.47 19.86
N PRO A 34 -12.73 8.11 21.02
CA PRO A 34 -13.89 8.81 21.56
C PRO A 34 -13.58 10.24 22.04
N THR A 35 -12.32 10.59 22.27
CA THR A 35 -11.92 11.92 22.79
C THR A 35 -11.77 12.94 21.66
N VAL A 36 -11.15 12.53 20.55
CA VAL A 36 -10.93 13.43 19.40
C VAL A 36 -12.19 13.52 18.53
N GLY A 37 -12.93 12.42 18.38
CA GLY A 37 -14.08 12.38 17.48
C GLY A 37 -13.66 12.52 16.01
N LEU A 38 -14.56 13.06 15.17
CA LEU A 38 -14.26 13.30 13.76
C LEU A 38 -13.29 14.46 13.61
N TRP A 39 -12.11 14.19 13.07
CA TRP A 39 -11.11 15.19 12.72
C TRP A 39 -11.20 15.50 11.22
N ASP A 40 -11.77 16.65 10.87
CA ASP A 40 -11.88 17.13 9.49
C ASP A 40 -11.62 18.64 9.41
N PRO A 41 -10.36 19.10 9.52
CA PRO A 41 -10.03 20.53 9.42
C PRO A 41 -10.12 21.06 7.98
N LEU A 42 -10.12 20.19 6.97
CA LEU A 42 -10.14 20.56 5.55
C LEU A 42 -11.55 20.53 4.93
N GLY A 43 -12.56 20.08 5.68
CA GLY A 43 -13.94 19.99 5.21
C GLY A 43 -14.15 18.93 4.12
N ILE A 44 -13.28 17.91 4.05
CA ILE A 44 -13.31 16.90 2.97
C ILE A 44 -14.31 15.77 3.25
N ALA A 45 -14.89 15.70 4.45
CA ALA A 45 -15.90 14.70 4.80
C ALA A 45 -17.30 15.01 4.26
N GLU A 46 -17.54 16.24 3.77
CA GLU A 46 -18.81 16.70 3.17
C GLU A 46 -18.84 16.53 1.65
N THR A 47 -18.28 15.42 1.16
CA THR A 47 -18.20 15.08 -0.26
C THR A 47 -19.17 13.95 -0.63
N SER A 48 -19.18 13.54 -1.90
CA SER A 48 -20.02 12.45 -2.37
C SER A 48 -19.68 11.11 -1.71
N PRO A 49 -20.66 10.19 -1.59
CA PRO A 49 -20.44 8.84 -1.06
C PRO A 49 -19.28 8.08 -1.71
N GLU A 50 -19.12 8.23 -3.03
CA GLU A 50 -18.03 7.64 -3.81
C GLU A 50 -16.67 8.12 -3.30
N THR A 51 -16.53 9.42 -3.06
CA THR A 51 -15.29 10.03 -2.60
C THR A 51 -15.00 9.65 -1.15
N ILE A 52 -16.02 9.51 -0.29
CA ILE A 52 -15.84 8.97 1.07
C ILE A 52 -15.33 7.53 1.01
N GLY A 53 -15.94 6.69 0.16
CA GLY A 53 -15.49 5.32 -0.07
C GLY A 53 -14.04 5.25 -0.57
N TRP A 54 -13.67 6.14 -1.48
CA TRP A 54 -12.31 6.28 -1.99
C TRP A 54 -11.31 6.68 -0.89
N PHE A 55 -11.60 7.72 -0.10
CA PHE A 55 -10.69 8.16 0.97
C PHE A 55 -10.48 7.10 2.04
N ARG A 56 -11.55 6.39 2.45
CA ARG A 56 -11.45 5.27 3.38
C ARG A 56 -10.58 4.15 2.82
N HIS A 57 -10.75 3.84 1.53
CA HIS A 57 -9.95 2.81 0.87
C HIS A 57 -8.47 3.22 0.76
N ALA A 58 -8.22 4.47 0.38
CA ALA A 58 -6.88 5.04 0.31
C ALA A 58 -6.19 5.00 1.67
N GLU A 59 -6.86 5.41 2.75
CA GLU A 59 -6.33 5.35 4.11
C GLU A 59 -5.90 3.93 4.51
N ILE A 60 -6.74 2.93 4.22
CA ILE A 60 -6.42 1.52 4.51
C ILE A 60 -5.23 1.04 3.67
N LYS A 61 -5.19 1.35 2.36
CA LYS A 61 -4.06 0.99 1.48
C LYS A 61 -2.75 1.58 1.99
N HIS A 62 -2.71 2.89 2.27
CA HIS A 62 -1.52 3.55 2.82
C HIS A 62 -1.13 2.99 4.18
N GLY A 63 -2.09 2.76 5.08
CA GLY A 63 -1.83 2.17 6.40
C GLY A 63 -1.25 0.76 6.32
N ARG A 64 -1.77 -0.11 5.44
CA ARG A 64 -1.24 -1.48 5.23
C ARG A 64 0.18 -1.47 4.69
N VAL A 65 0.44 -0.66 3.67
CA VAL A 65 1.79 -0.51 3.10
C VAL A 65 2.74 0.04 4.16
N ALA A 66 2.34 1.03 4.95
CA ALA A 66 3.16 1.59 6.02
C ALA A 66 3.47 0.58 7.14
N MET A 67 2.48 -0.23 7.55
CA MET A 67 2.71 -1.29 8.56
C MET A 67 3.71 -2.33 8.06
N ALA A 68 3.58 -2.79 6.81
CA ALA A 68 4.52 -3.73 6.22
C ALA A 68 5.92 -3.10 6.04
N ALA A 69 5.98 -1.85 5.59
CA ALA A 69 7.22 -1.11 5.42
C ALA A 69 7.94 -0.90 6.76
N PHE A 70 7.22 -0.62 7.85
CA PHE A 70 7.84 -0.41 9.17
C PHE A 70 8.55 -1.66 9.66
N VAL A 71 7.88 -2.81 9.61
CA VAL A 71 8.49 -4.09 9.98
C VAL A 71 9.68 -4.42 9.05
N GLY A 72 9.50 -4.23 7.74
CA GLY A 72 10.57 -4.42 6.76
C GLY A 72 11.80 -3.55 7.05
N TYR A 73 11.59 -2.27 7.35
CA TYR A 73 12.66 -1.33 7.70
C TYR A 73 13.44 -1.79 8.93
N CYS A 74 12.76 -2.25 9.99
CA CYS A 74 13.41 -2.78 11.19
C CYS A 74 14.23 -4.05 10.89
N VAL A 75 13.67 -5.01 10.16
CA VAL A 75 14.36 -6.27 9.81
C VAL A 75 15.64 -5.98 9.00
N GLN A 76 15.51 -5.12 7.99
CA GLN A 76 16.61 -4.77 7.10
C GLN A 76 17.69 -3.91 7.78
N SER A 77 17.30 -3.01 8.68
CA SER A 77 18.24 -2.20 9.46
C SER A 77 19.05 -3.04 10.44
N ASN A 78 18.48 -4.14 10.97
CA ASN A 78 19.18 -5.09 11.82
C ASN A 78 20.09 -6.05 11.03
N GLY A 79 20.16 -5.94 9.70
CA GLY A 79 20.95 -6.83 8.85
C GLY A 79 20.41 -8.26 8.80
N ILE A 80 19.14 -8.46 9.15
CA ILE A 80 18.50 -9.77 8.99
C ILE A 80 18.15 -9.93 7.53
N HIS A 81 19.01 -10.64 6.81
CA HIS A 81 18.84 -10.94 5.40
C HIS A 81 18.83 -12.45 5.17
N PHE A 82 18.36 -12.86 3.99
CA PHE A 82 18.39 -14.26 3.61
C PHE A 82 19.84 -14.73 3.36
N PRO A 83 20.24 -15.95 3.77
CA PRO A 83 21.61 -16.44 3.63
C PRO A 83 21.94 -17.05 2.25
N TRP A 84 21.28 -16.61 1.18
CA TRP A 84 21.47 -17.16 -0.17
C TRP A 84 21.65 -16.07 -1.24
N ASN A 85 21.90 -16.50 -2.47
CA ASN A 85 22.11 -15.60 -3.60
C ASN A 85 20.78 -15.20 -4.25
N ILE A 86 20.61 -13.92 -4.55
CA ILE A 86 19.46 -13.42 -5.32
C ILE A 86 19.67 -13.64 -6.82
N GLN A 87 20.93 -13.59 -7.27
CA GLN A 87 21.34 -13.79 -8.67
C GLN A 87 22.57 -14.71 -8.74
N GLY A 88 22.75 -15.40 -9.86
CA GLY A 88 23.86 -16.35 -10.04
C GLY A 88 23.48 -17.67 -10.72
N TRP A 89 22.24 -17.82 -11.17
CA TRP A 89 21.85 -18.89 -12.08
C TRP A 89 21.94 -18.37 -13.53
N GLN A 90 22.61 -19.12 -14.42
CA GLN A 90 22.86 -18.78 -15.84
C GLN A 90 23.72 -17.53 -16.12
N GLY A 91 25.01 -17.55 -15.74
CA GLY A 91 26.03 -16.63 -16.29
C GLY A 91 25.87 -15.15 -15.93
N THR A 92 24.97 -14.82 -15.00
CA THR A 92 24.82 -13.49 -14.41
C THR A 92 25.78 -13.31 -13.23
N PRO A 93 26.24 -12.07 -12.93
CA PRO A 93 27.03 -11.80 -11.74
C PRO A 93 26.33 -12.32 -10.48
N VAL A 94 27.07 -12.99 -9.62
CA VAL A 94 26.53 -13.47 -8.34
C VAL A 94 26.33 -12.26 -7.44
N VAL A 95 25.07 -12.00 -7.08
CA VAL A 95 24.70 -10.99 -6.08
C VAL A 95 24.03 -11.73 -4.93
N SER A 96 24.53 -11.55 -3.72
CA SER A 96 23.93 -12.11 -2.51
C SER A 96 23.07 -11.10 -1.78
N PHE A 97 22.11 -11.58 -0.97
CA PHE A 97 21.37 -10.70 -0.07
C PHE A 97 22.27 -10.06 0.99
N ALA A 98 23.42 -10.65 1.31
CA ALA A 98 24.41 -10.07 2.20
C ALA A 98 25.09 -8.84 1.57
N ASP A 99 25.41 -8.90 0.28
CA ASP A 99 26.01 -7.77 -0.45
C ASP A 99 25.06 -6.56 -0.48
N ILE A 100 23.76 -6.83 -0.70
CA ILE A 100 22.72 -5.80 -0.64
C ILE A 100 22.61 -5.25 0.78
N ALA A 101 22.51 -6.11 1.80
CA ALA A 101 22.38 -5.67 3.19
C ALA A 101 23.57 -4.81 3.68
N ALA A 102 24.76 -5.06 3.13
CA ALA A 102 25.97 -4.30 3.40
C ALA A 102 25.98 -2.89 2.76
N ALA A 103 25.09 -2.59 1.80
CA ALA A 103 25.08 -1.33 1.05
C ALA A 103 24.84 -0.09 1.93
N GLY A 104 24.18 -0.23 3.08
CA GLY A 104 23.89 0.91 3.95
C GLY A 104 22.63 0.72 4.75
N GLY A 105 21.78 1.75 4.74
CA GLY A 105 20.43 1.70 5.30
C GLY A 105 19.44 1.04 4.33
N PRO A 106 18.18 0.82 4.74
CA PRO A 106 17.18 0.16 3.89
C PRO A 106 16.93 0.86 2.54
N ALA A 107 17.15 2.17 2.45
CA ALA A 107 17.07 2.90 1.18
C ALA A 107 18.26 2.60 0.25
N ASP A 108 19.49 2.54 0.77
CA ASP A 108 20.66 2.10 -0.01
C ASP A 108 20.53 0.65 -0.48
N GLN A 109 19.90 -0.20 0.34
CA GLN A 109 19.62 -1.59 -0.01
C GLN A 109 18.65 -1.69 -1.19
N TRP A 110 17.66 -0.80 -1.30
CA TRP A 110 16.77 -0.74 -2.46
C TRP A 110 17.54 -0.31 -3.72
N ASP A 111 18.42 0.69 -3.60
CA ASP A 111 19.24 1.16 -4.71
C ASP A 111 20.19 0.07 -5.24
N ALA A 112 20.75 -0.74 -4.33
CA ALA A 112 21.64 -1.85 -4.65
C ALA A 112 20.94 -3.03 -5.36
N LEU A 113 19.60 -3.06 -5.42
CA LEU A 113 18.89 -4.07 -6.19
C LEU A 113 19.14 -3.89 -7.70
N SER A 114 19.29 -5.02 -8.39
CA SER A 114 19.38 -5.04 -9.84
C SER A 114 18.09 -4.54 -10.49
N THR A 115 18.23 -3.90 -11.66
CA THR A 115 17.10 -3.35 -12.43
C THR A 115 16.00 -4.38 -12.71
N PRO A 116 16.30 -5.63 -13.13
CA PRO A 116 15.25 -6.63 -13.35
C PRO A 116 14.49 -6.99 -12.07
N ALA A 117 15.16 -7.00 -10.91
CA ALA A 117 14.51 -7.31 -9.63
C ALA A 117 13.52 -6.20 -9.24
N LYS A 118 13.92 -4.92 -9.36
CA LYS A 118 13.03 -3.76 -9.14
C LYS A 118 11.79 -3.83 -10.03
N LEU A 119 11.97 -4.11 -11.32
CA LEU A 119 10.86 -4.22 -12.27
C LEU A 119 9.93 -5.39 -11.97
N GLN A 120 10.45 -6.55 -11.56
CA GLN A 120 9.62 -7.69 -11.16
C GLN A 120 8.78 -7.38 -9.92
N ILE A 121 9.37 -6.74 -8.91
CA ILE A 121 8.65 -6.33 -7.69
C ILE A 121 7.52 -5.35 -8.05
N LEU A 122 7.84 -4.28 -8.79
CA LEU A 122 6.84 -3.29 -9.22
C LEU A 122 5.76 -3.91 -10.12
N GLY A 123 6.13 -4.83 -11.01
CA GLY A 123 5.20 -5.54 -11.87
C GLY A 123 4.22 -6.42 -11.10
N VAL A 124 4.69 -7.16 -10.09
CA VAL A 124 3.82 -7.97 -9.21
C VAL A 124 2.89 -7.07 -8.40
N ILE A 125 3.39 -5.98 -7.83
CA ILE A 125 2.55 -5.02 -7.08
C ILE A 125 1.49 -4.41 -7.99
N GLY A 126 1.88 -3.95 -9.18
CA GLY A 126 0.95 -3.38 -10.16
C GLY A 126 -0.14 -4.37 -10.58
N PHE A 127 0.23 -5.65 -10.75
CA PHE A 127 -0.74 -6.71 -11.02
C PHE A 127 -1.71 -6.93 -9.86
N LEU A 128 -1.23 -7.01 -8.61
CA LEU A 128 -2.08 -7.20 -7.43
C LEU A 128 -3.04 -6.01 -7.20
N GLU A 129 -2.57 -4.79 -7.42
CA GLU A 129 -3.40 -3.58 -7.36
C GLU A 129 -4.49 -3.61 -8.45
N MET A 130 -4.13 -3.91 -9.70
CA MET A 130 -5.09 -4.06 -10.80
C MET A 130 -6.12 -5.16 -10.53
N TRP A 131 -5.69 -6.29 -9.95
CA TRP A 131 -6.59 -7.37 -9.57
C TRP A 131 -7.63 -6.90 -8.55
N SER A 132 -7.23 -6.10 -7.56
CA SER A 132 -8.13 -5.57 -6.53
C SER A 132 -9.21 -4.62 -7.07
N GLU A 133 -8.95 -3.94 -8.19
CA GLU A 133 -9.87 -3.01 -8.85
C GLU A 133 -10.78 -3.70 -9.89
N THR A 134 -10.52 -4.97 -10.22
CA THR A 134 -11.24 -5.66 -11.30
C THR A 134 -12.68 -6.00 -10.87
N SER A 135 -13.63 -5.20 -11.36
CA SER A 135 -15.05 -5.31 -11.00
C SER A 135 -15.69 -6.69 -11.26
N VAL A 136 -15.19 -7.44 -12.24
CA VAL A 136 -15.66 -8.80 -12.54
C VAL A 136 -15.27 -9.77 -11.42
N VAL A 137 -14.03 -9.70 -10.94
CA VAL A 137 -13.51 -10.53 -9.85
C VAL A 137 -14.20 -10.18 -8.53
N LEU A 138 -14.41 -8.90 -8.27
CA LEU A 138 -15.15 -8.43 -7.10
C LEU A 138 -16.59 -8.98 -7.09
N LYS A 139 -17.30 -8.87 -8.22
CA LYS A 139 -18.67 -9.39 -8.36
C LYS A 139 -18.72 -10.90 -8.17
N ALA A 140 -17.73 -11.64 -8.68
CA ALA A 140 -17.63 -13.08 -8.49
C ALA A 140 -17.44 -13.46 -7.00
N ASP A 141 -16.87 -12.58 -6.18
CA ASP A 141 -16.78 -12.72 -4.72
C ASP A 141 -18.02 -12.19 -3.96
N GLY A 142 -19.05 -11.74 -4.67
CA GLY A 142 -20.24 -11.11 -4.09
C GLY A 142 -19.95 -9.76 -3.43
N GLN A 143 -18.87 -9.09 -3.84
CA GLN A 143 -18.53 -7.73 -3.42
C GLN A 143 -18.72 -6.77 -4.60
N GLU A 144 -19.05 -5.51 -4.30
CA GLU A 144 -18.98 -4.43 -5.28
C GLU A 144 -17.66 -3.66 -5.14
N HIS A 145 -17.40 -2.75 -6.07
CA HIS A 145 -16.28 -1.80 -5.96
C HIS A 145 -16.50 -0.88 -4.75
N TYR A 146 -15.44 -0.48 -4.04
CA TYR A 146 -15.55 0.30 -2.79
C TYR A 146 -16.19 1.68 -2.99
N VAL A 147 -16.03 2.32 -4.15
CA VAL A 147 -16.77 3.54 -4.53
C VAL A 147 -18.24 3.31 -4.88
N ARG A 148 -18.69 2.05 -4.92
CA ARG A 148 -20.08 1.65 -5.24
C ARG A 148 -20.75 0.93 -4.08
N GLY A 149 -20.25 1.10 -2.86
CA GLY A 149 -20.76 0.41 -1.67
C GLY A 149 -20.09 -0.93 -1.37
N GLY A 150 -19.02 -1.30 -2.09
CA GLY A 150 -18.14 -2.38 -1.68
C GLY A 150 -17.42 -2.09 -0.37
N LYS A 151 -16.94 -3.14 0.31
CA LYS A 151 -16.14 -3.01 1.53
C LYS A 151 -14.77 -2.40 1.22
N PRO A 152 -14.43 -1.22 1.79
CA PRO A 152 -13.11 -0.64 1.60
C PRO A 152 -12.01 -1.57 2.14
N GLY A 153 -11.00 -1.83 1.32
CA GLY A 153 -9.85 -2.66 1.70
C GLY A 153 -10.10 -4.16 1.59
N TYR A 154 -11.20 -4.59 0.97
CA TYR A 154 -11.37 -6.00 0.59
C TYR A 154 -10.43 -6.37 -0.56
N PHE A 155 -9.72 -7.50 -0.42
CA PHE A 155 -8.89 -8.05 -1.49
C PHE A 155 -9.57 -9.30 -2.06
N PRO A 156 -9.82 -9.39 -3.38
CA PRO A 156 -10.46 -10.55 -3.99
C PRO A 156 -9.62 -11.82 -3.87
N LYS A 157 -10.27 -12.98 -3.76
CA LYS A 157 -9.56 -14.27 -3.64
C LYS A 157 -8.71 -14.56 -4.88
N LEU A 158 -7.48 -15.02 -4.66
CA LEU A 158 -6.56 -15.47 -5.73
C LEU A 158 -6.75 -16.95 -6.05
N SER A 159 -6.98 -17.76 -5.01
CA SER A 159 -7.32 -19.18 -5.19
C SER A 159 -8.78 -19.27 -5.61
N ARG A 160 -9.00 -19.36 -6.92
CA ARG A 160 -10.33 -19.47 -7.54
C ARG A 160 -10.43 -20.72 -8.40
N SER A 161 -11.65 -21.23 -8.52
CA SER A 161 -12.02 -22.33 -9.41
C SER A 161 -13.18 -21.95 -10.34
N ASP A 162 -13.47 -20.65 -10.44
CA ASP A 162 -14.53 -20.10 -11.30
C ASP A 162 -13.96 -19.67 -12.67
N GLU A 163 -14.80 -19.10 -13.53
CA GLU A 163 -14.42 -18.66 -14.88
C GLU A 163 -13.31 -17.59 -14.88
N MET A 164 -13.02 -16.98 -13.73
CA MET A 164 -11.97 -15.98 -13.53
C MET A 164 -10.72 -16.60 -12.87
N ALA A 165 -10.62 -17.93 -12.81
CA ALA A 165 -9.44 -18.62 -12.33
C ALA A 165 -8.22 -18.36 -13.23
N PHE A 166 -7.05 -18.35 -12.60
CA PHE A 166 -5.80 -18.17 -13.34
C PHE A 166 -5.53 -19.34 -14.30
N PRO A 167 -4.82 -19.11 -15.42
CA PRO A 167 -4.43 -20.17 -16.36
C PRO A 167 -3.58 -21.29 -15.72
N HIS A 168 -3.00 -21.03 -14.55
CA HIS A 168 -2.30 -21.98 -13.72
C HIS A 168 -2.86 -21.93 -12.28
N PRO A 169 -2.87 -23.04 -11.54
CA PRO A 169 -3.43 -23.07 -10.20
C PRO A 169 -2.61 -22.20 -9.24
N VAL A 170 -3.27 -21.25 -8.59
CA VAL A 170 -2.71 -20.45 -7.48
C VAL A 170 -3.35 -20.96 -6.19
N PRO A 171 -2.65 -21.78 -5.38
CA PRO A 171 -3.27 -22.52 -4.29
C PRO A 171 -3.54 -21.68 -3.03
N LEU A 172 -2.94 -20.48 -2.92
CA LEU A 172 -3.00 -19.65 -1.71
C LEU A 172 -3.59 -18.27 -2.02
N ASN A 173 -4.38 -17.76 -1.06
CA ASN A 173 -4.85 -16.38 -1.09
C ASN A 173 -3.77 -15.42 -0.56
N LEU A 174 -3.81 -14.16 -1.01
CA LEU A 174 -2.88 -13.12 -0.56
C LEU A 174 -3.03 -12.84 0.94
N TRP A 175 -4.27 -12.69 1.41
CA TRP A 175 -4.60 -12.54 2.82
C TRP A 175 -5.26 -13.81 3.34
N ASP A 176 -4.85 -14.22 4.55
CA ASP A 176 -5.31 -15.44 5.22
C ASP A 176 -5.16 -16.73 4.38
N PRO A 177 -3.92 -17.10 3.98
CA PRO A 177 -3.66 -18.26 3.12
C PRO A 177 -4.13 -19.60 3.71
N PHE A 178 -4.29 -19.68 5.04
CA PHE A 178 -4.69 -20.89 5.76
C PHE A 178 -6.10 -20.81 6.36
N GLY A 179 -6.84 -19.72 6.14
CA GLY A 179 -8.22 -19.58 6.58
C GLY A 179 -8.42 -19.41 8.10
N PHE A 180 -7.42 -18.93 8.83
CA PHE A 180 -7.49 -18.71 10.28
C PHE A 180 -8.54 -17.67 10.70
N THR A 181 -8.92 -16.75 9.81
CA THR A 181 -9.88 -15.67 10.10
C THR A 181 -11.34 -16.07 9.86
N SER A 182 -11.58 -17.24 9.25
CA SER A 182 -12.92 -17.74 8.91
C SER A 182 -13.83 -17.89 10.13
N LYS A 183 -13.28 -18.24 11.30
CA LYS A 183 -14.01 -18.50 12.56
C LYS A 183 -14.16 -17.26 13.47
N MET A 184 -13.72 -16.08 13.03
CA MET A 184 -13.81 -14.87 13.85
C MET A 184 -15.25 -14.35 13.93
N THR A 185 -15.69 -14.00 15.15
CA THR A 185 -16.99 -13.36 15.38
C THR A 185 -17.06 -11.97 14.72
N PRO A 186 -18.26 -11.48 14.33
CA PRO A 186 -18.42 -10.16 13.71
C PRO A 186 -17.83 -9.02 14.56
N GLU A 187 -18.04 -9.06 15.87
CA GLU A 187 -17.51 -8.07 16.83
C GLU A 187 -15.98 -8.07 16.87
N ARG A 188 -15.36 -9.26 16.85
CA ARG A 188 -13.89 -9.37 16.80
C ARG A 188 -13.34 -8.82 15.49
N LYS A 189 -14.03 -9.05 14.37
CA LYS A 189 -13.66 -8.50 13.06
C LYS A 189 -13.74 -6.98 13.08
N GLU A 190 -14.81 -6.41 13.60
CA GLU A 190 -14.94 -4.94 13.73
C GLU A 190 -13.82 -4.35 14.59
N LYS A 191 -13.54 -4.94 15.76
CA LYS A 191 -12.44 -4.48 16.62
C LYS A 191 -11.07 -4.58 15.91
N ALA A 192 -10.84 -5.65 15.14
CA ALA A 192 -9.61 -5.82 14.39
C ALA A 192 -9.46 -4.77 13.27
N LEU A 193 -10.55 -4.42 12.57
CA LEU A 193 -10.54 -3.38 11.55
C LEU A 193 -10.27 -1.98 12.14
N LEU A 194 -10.83 -1.69 13.33
CA LEU A 194 -10.53 -0.44 14.04
C LEU A 194 -9.05 -0.37 14.45
N ALA A 195 -8.51 -1.50 14.94
CA ALA A 195 -7.10 -1.60 15.28
C ALA A 195 -6.19 -1.45 14.04
N GLU A 196 -6.59 -2.02 12.91
CA GLU A 196 -5.88 -1.88 11.63
C GLU A 196 -5.75 -0.41 11.21
N VAL A 197 -6.83 0.37 11.29
CA VAL A 197 -6.81 1.80 10.93
C VAL A 197 -5.88 2.58 11.87
N ASN A 198 -6.01 2.41 13.18
CA ASN A 198 -5.19 3.15 14.15
C ASN A 198 -3.71 2.75 14.09
N ASN A 199 -3.40 1.46 13.92
CA ASN A 199 -2.03 0.99 13.73
C ASN A 199 -1.45 1.44 12.38
N GLY A 200 -2.27 1.48 11.32
CA GLY A 200 -1.91 2.02 10.02
C GLY A 200 -1.54 3.50 10.10
N ARG A 201 -2.35 4.32 10.78
CA ARG A 201 -2.05 5.74 11.05
C ARG A 201 -0.73 5.92 11.78
N LEU A 202 -0.50 5.13 12.82
CA LEU A 202 0.76 5.18 13.57
C LEU A 202 1.96 4.77 12.70
N ALA A 203 1.82 3.71 11.92
CA ALA A 203 2.89 3.23 11.03
C ALA A 203 3.24 4.23 9.92
N MET A 204 2.24 4.94 9.37
CA MET A 204 2.46 6.00 8.39
C MET A 204 3.36 7.09 8.97
N ILE A 205 3.05 7.60 10.17
CA ILE A 205 3.88 8.60 10.86
C ILE A 205 5.27 8.03 11.18
N GLY A 206 5.34 6.77 11.64
CA GLY A 206 6.59 6.10 11.96
C GLY A 206 7.55 5.99 10.77
N ILE A 207 7.05 5.59 9.60
CA ILE A 207 7.85 5.51 8.37
C ILE A 207 8.36 6.88 7.94
N PHE A 208 7.50 7.91 7.92
CA PHE A 208 7.95 9.26 7.59
C PHE A 208 8.99 9.79 8.59
N GLY A 209 8.85 9.45 9.87
CA GLY A 209 9.87 9.73 10.89
C GLY A 209 11.22 9.07 10.57
N MET A 210 11.23 7.78 10.23
CA MET A 210 12.48 7.08 9.90
C MET A 210 13.12 7.57 8.59
N ILE A 211 12.31 7.89 7.57
CA ILE A 211 12.80 8.49 6.32
C ILE A 211 13.37 9.89 6.56
N SER A 212 12.70 10.71 7.38
CA SER A 212 13.19 12.05 7.71
C SER A 212 14.51 11.98 8.49
N ALA A 213 14.60 11.06 9.44
CA ALA A 213 15.83 10.80 10.20
C ALA A 213 16.97 10.31 9.30
N SER A 214 16.71 9.43 8.33
CA SER A 214 17.74 8.98 7.38
C SER A 214 18.20 10.10 6.44
N LYS A 215 17.38 11.13 6.21
CA LYS A 215 17.77 12.36 5.51
C LYS A 215 18.54 13.36 6.38
N GLY A 216 18.79 13.03 7.65
CA GLY A 216 19.51 13.90 8.59
C GLY A 216 18.64 14.97 9.23
N LEU A 217 17.31 14.90 9.10
CA LEU A 217 16.39 15.76 9.84
C LEU A 217 16.25 15.26 11.28
N GLN A 218 16.08 16.19 12.22
CA GLN A 218 15.94 15.87 13.64
C GLN A 218 14.59 15.22 13.92
N VAL A 219 14.61 13.99 14.45
CA VAL A 219 13.40 13.31 14.89
C VAL A 219 13.58 12.83 16.33
N PRO A 220 12.79 13.37 17.29
CA PRO A 220 12.93 13.02 18.70
C PRO A 220 12.94 11.51 18.93
N GLY A 221 13.99 11.02 19.61
CA GLY A 221 14.15 9.62 19.97
C GLY A 221 14.73 8.70 18.88
N LEU A 222 14.79 9.12 17.61
CA LEU A 222 15.44 8.35 16.55
C LEU A 222 16.93 8.69 16.36
N ASP A 223 17.34 9.89 16.80
CA ASP A 223 18.75 10.32 16.74
C ASP A 223 19.69 9.39 17.54
N THR A 224 19.16 8.71 18.56
CA THR A 224 19.91 7.74 19.39
C THR A 224 19.94 6.32 18.82
N VAL A 225 19.11 6.02 17.80
CA VAL A 225 18.94 4.68 17.23
C VAL A 225 19.98 4.38 16.15
N GLY A 226 20.73 5.41 15.70
CA GLY A 226 21.82 5.24 14.73
C GLY A 226 21.33 4.87 13.33
N ILE A 227 20.24 5.50 12.88
CA ILE A 227 19.74 5.34 11.50
C ILE A 227 20.83 5.81 10.52
N LYS A 228 21.20 4.93 9.59
CA LYS A 228 22.22 5.24 8.57
C LYS A 228 21.71 6.37 7.66
N PRO A 229 22.50 7.45 7.45
CA PRO A 229 22.12 8.52 6.54
C PRO A 229 22.01 8.00 5.10
N TYR A 230 21.02 8.50 4.36
CA TYR A 230 20.79 8.18 2.96
C TYR A 230 20.83 9.43 2.10
N ALA A 231 21.76 9.46 1.14
CA ALA A 231 21.99 10.60 0.27
C ALA A 231 21.13 10.60 -1.01
N GLY A 232 20.66 9.43 -1.47
CA GLY A 232 19.85 9.29 -2.69
C GLY A 232 18.41 9.78 -2.54
N GLU A 233 17.60 9.75 -3.58
CA GLU A 233 16.19 10.17 -3.52
C GLU A 233 15.30 8.98 -3.13
N VAL A 234 14.56 9.08 -2.02
CA VAL A 234 13.72 7.97 -1.50
C VAL A 234 12.47 7.79 -2.36
N MET A 235 12.00 8.87 -2.99
CA MET A 235 10.82 8.85 -3.85
C MET A 235 11.13 8.41 -5.29
N ALA A 236 12.41 8.20 -5.64
CA ALA A 236 12.81 7.72 -6.94
C ALA A 236 12.85 6.18 -6.94
N PRO A 237 12.03 5.49 -7.75
CA PRO A 237 12.03 4.02 -7.78
C PRO A 237 13.28 3.43 -8.45
N PHE A 238 13.97 4.24 -9.26
CA PHE A 238 15.17 3.87 -10.02
C PHE A 238 16.30 4.86 -9.74
N ALA A 239 17.52 4.33 -9.69
CA ALA A 239 18.73 5.09 -9.41
C ALA A 239 19.64 5.15 -10.65
N ALA A 240 20.83 5.75 -10.53
CA ALA A 240 21.78 5.89 -11.63
C ALA A 240 22.15 4.56 -12.31
N GLY A 241 22.10 3.43 -11.57
CA GLY A 241 22.35 2.09 -12.10
C GLY A 241 21.27 1.57 -13.06
N ASP A 242 20.11 2.22 -13.14
CA ASP A 242 18.96 1.79 -13.94
C ASP A 242 18.81 2.61 -15.25
N ALA A 243 19.79 3.45 -15.60
CA ALA A 243 19.75 4.39 -16.72
C ALA A 243 19.56 3.73 -18.10
N SER A 244 19.74 2.42 -18.22
CA SER A 244 19.45 1.67 -19.46
C SER A 244 17.95 1.54 -19.75
N LEU A 245 17.08 1.80 -18.77
CA LEU A 245 15.63 1.78 -18.97
C LEU A 245 15.14 3.04 -19.70
N PRO A 246 14.10 2.92 -20.56
CA PRO A 246 13.53 4.07 -21.22
C PRO A 246 13.01 5.07 -20.20
N PHE A 247 13.20 6.37 -20.47
CA PHE A 247 12.77 7.49 -19.64
C PHE A 247 13.47 7.63 -18.26
N VAL A 248 14.30 6.67 -17.83
CA VAL A 248 15.01 6.76 -16.54
C VAL A 248 16.09 7.84 -16.57
N SER A 249 16.87 7.97 -17.64
CA SER A 249 17.88 9.05 -17.74
C SER A 249 17.24 10.45 -17.62
N GLY A 250 16.09 10.66 -18.27
CA GLY A 250 15.34 11.91 -18.16
C GLY A 250 14.71 12.12 -16.78
N MET A 251 14.32 11.05 -16.08
CA MET A 251 13.88 11.13 -14.69
C MET A 251 15.04 11.54 -13.77
N LEU A 252 16.20 10.90 -13.91
CA LEU A 252 17.41 11.17 -13.11
C LEU A 252 17.88 12.62 -13.28
N GLU A 253 17.82 13.18 -14.49
CA GLU A 253 18.10 14.61 -14.75
C GLU A 253 17.16 15.57 -14.00
N LYS A 254 15.97 15.09 -13.60
CA LYS A 254 15.00 15.88 -12.85
C LYS A 254 15.07 15.68 -11.34
N ILE A 255 15.74 14.63 -10.86
CA ILE A 255 15.94 14.40 -9.42
C ILE A 255 16.73 15.59 -8.84
N GLY A 256 16.23 16.19 -7.76
CA GLY A 256 16.83 17.35 -7.10
C GLY A 256 16.63 18.70 -7.81
N THR A 257 16.18 18.74 -9.08
CA THR A 257 15.93 20.02 -9.78
C THR A 257 14.65 20.73 -9.34
N TYR A 258 13.66 19.98 -8.82
CA TYR A 258 12.40 20.56 -8.33
C TYR A 258 12.40 20.87 -6.83
N GLY A 259 13.54 20.72 -6.14
CA GLY A 259 13.76 21.16 -4.77
C GLY A 259 12.93 20.42 -3.71
N TYR A 260 13.62 19.64 -2.88
CA TYR A 260 13.68 19.86 -1.44
C TYR A 260 15.11 19.55 -0.98
#